data_AF-W1YFC8-F1
#
_entry.id   AF-W1YFC8-F1
#
_cell.length_a   1.000
_cell.length_b   1.000
_cell.length_c   1.000
_cell.angle_alpha   90.00
_cell.angle_beta   90.00
_cell.angle_gamma   90.00
#
_symmetry.space_group_name_H-M   'P 1'
#
loop_
_entity.id
_entity.type
_entity.pdbx_description
1 polymer ?
#
loop_
_entity_poly.entity_id
_entity_poly.type
_entity_poly.pdbx_seq_one_letter_code
_entity_poly.pdbx_strand_id
1 'polypeptide(L)' 'AEDIAGSKAHATMLAKQNIISDADRDAIVEGLTKIKGQIDKGEFPFSVALEDIHMNIEKRLTDDIGEAGGRLHTGRS' A
#
# COMPACT_ATOMS: atom_id res chain seq x y z
N ALA A 1 3.88 -9.36 -7.97
CA ALA A 1 4.56 -9.39 -6.65
C ALA A 1 5.55 -8.23 -6.45
N GLU A 2 6.05 -7.62 -7.52
CA GLU A 2 6.96 -6.45 -7.45
C GLU A 2 6.32 -5.20 -6.85
N ASP A 3 5.03 -4.95 -7.06
CA ASP A 3 4.43 -3.68 -6.61
C ASP A 3 4.37 -3.49 -5.09
N ILE A 4 3.62 -4.32 -4.37
CA ILE A 4 4.19 -5.16 -3.29
C ILE A 4 5.39 -4.58 -2.52
N ALA A 5 6.54 -5.16 -2.88
CA ALA A 5 7.83 -4.85 -2.30
C ALA A 5 8.28 -3.43 -2.60
N GLY A 6 8.02 -2.91 -3.81
CA GLY A 6 8.33 -1.53 -4.20
C GLY A 6 7.63 -0.50 -3.31
N SER A 7 6.34 -0.70 -3.04
CA SER A 7 5.52 0.14 -2.17
C SER A 7 6.00 0.12 -0.72
N LYS A 8 6.43 -1.04 -0.19
CA LYS A 8 7.05 -1.12 1.14
C LYS A 8 8.39 -0.39 1.22
N ALA A 9 9.23 -0.53 0.19
CA ALA A 9 10.50 0.17 0.10
C ALA A 9 10.29 1.69 0.02
N HIS A 10 9.28 2.13 -0.75
CA HIS A 10 8.89 3.53 -0.87
C HIS A 10 8.43 4.12 0.47
N ALA A 11 7.49 3.46 1.16
CA ALA A 11 7.06 3.88 2.50
C ALA A 11 8.23 3.98 3.49
N THR A 12 9.16 3.02 3.45
CA THR A 12 10.37 3.04 4.29
C THR A 12 11.27 4.22 3.97
N MET A 13 11.43 4.55 2.68
CA MET A 13 12.20 5.73 2.25
C MET A 13 11.53 7.03 2.72
N LEU A 14 10.21 7.17 2.55
CA LEU A 14 9.46 8.35 2.98
C LEU A 14 9.59 8.58 4.50
N ALA A 15 9.52 7.52 5.30
CA ALA A 15 9.71 7.60 6.75
C ALA A 15 11.13 8.05 7.11
N LYS A 16 12.15 7.51 6.43
CA LYS A 16 13.55 7.94 6.62
C LYS A 16 13.79 9.40 6.26
N GLN A 17 13.03 9.94 5.32
CA GLN A 17 13.06 11.37 4.96
C GLN A 17 12.19 12.24 5.89
N ASN A 18 11.55 11.65 6.91
CA ASN A 18 10.58 12.31 7.79
C ASN A 18 9.38 12.93 7.04
N ILE A 19 9.03 12.39 5.87
CA ILE A 19 7.85 12.81 5.09
C ILE A 19 6.58 12.18 5.67
N ILE A 20 6.69 10.97 6.18
CA ILE A 20 5.64 10.27 6.94
C ILE A 20 6.18 9.84 8.30
N SER A 21 5.29 9.60 9.27
CA SER A 21 5.70 9.09 10.58
C SER A 21 6.08 7.61 10.51
N ASP A 22 6.89 7.13 11.46
CA ASP A 22 7.17 5.69 11.59
C ASP A 22 5.89 4.88 11.85
N ALA A 23 4.89 5.48 12.50
CA ALA A 23 3.57 4.87 12.69
C ALA A 23 2.83 4.69 11.34
N ASP A 24 2.84 5.71 10.47
CA ASP A 24 2.26 5.62 9.13
C ASP A 24 3.00 4.56 8.29
N ARG A 25 4.34 4.54 8.37
CA ARG A 25 5.17 3.52 7.71
C ARG A 25 4.75 2.12 8.12
N ASP A 26 4.63 1.88 9.43
CA ASP A 26 4.29 0.57 9.96
C ASP A 26 2.87 0.16 9.55
N ALA A 27 1.91 1.09 9.61
CA ALA A 27 0.56 0.86 9.12
C ALA A 27 0.53 0.49 7.62
N ILE A 28 1.30 1.19 6.78
CA ILE A 28 1.42 0.90 5.35
C ILE A 28 2.04 -0.49 5.12
N VAL A 29 3.14 -0.81 5.80
CA VAL A 29 3.83 -2.09 5.63
C VAL A 29 2.95 -3.25 6.09
N GLU A 30 2.22 -3.10 7.20
CA GLU A 30 1.26 -4.10 7.68
C GLU A 30 0.09 -4.27 6.73
N GLY A 31 -0.51 -3.17 6.26
CA GLY A 31 -1.61 -3.19 5.29
C GLY A 31 -1.22 -3.89 3.99
N LEU A 32 -0.06 -3.54 3.43
CA LEU A 32 0.50 -4.20 2.23
C LEU A 32 0.78 -5.70 2.47
N THR A 33 1.19 -6.08 3.68
CA THR A 33 1.40 -7.49 4.04
C THR A 33 0.08 -8.26 4.09
N LYS A 34 -0.98 -7.66 4.65
CA LYS A 34 -2.33 -8.25 4.67
C LYS A 34 -2.88 -8.42 3.25
N ILE A 35 -2.77 -7.38 2.43
CA ILE A 35 -3.18 -7.40 1.03
C ILE A 35 -2.44 -8.50 0.26
N LYS A 36 -1.13 -8.60 0.41
CA LYS A 36 -0.35 -9.69 -0.20
C LYS A 36 -0.88 -11.06 0.21
N GLY A 37 -1.16 -11.27 1.50
CA GLY A 37 -1.71 -12.52 2.00
C GLY A 37 -3.10 -12.86 1.44
N GLN A 38 -3.96 -11.86 1.23
CA GLN A 38 -5.26 -12.05 0.58
C GLN A 38 -5.10 -12.41 -0.90
N ILE A 39 -4.17 -11.77 -1.61
CA ILE A 39 -3.88 -12.07 -3.03
C ILE A 39 -3.34 -13.51 -3.16
N ASP A 40 -2.38 -13.90 -2.31
CA ASP A 40 -1.80 -15.25 -2.32
C ASP A 40 -2.86 -16.34 -2.04
N LYS A 41 -3.89 -16.02 -1.25
CA LYS A 41 -5.01 -16.93 -0.96
C LYS A 41 -6.14 -16.87 -1.99
N GLY A 42 -6.11 -15.94 -2.94
CA GLY A 42 -7.21 -15.68 -3.87
C GLY A 42 -8.45 -15.04 -3.23
N GLU A 43 -8.32 -14.50 -2.02
CA GLU A 43 -9.40 -13.84 -1.26
C GLU A 43 -9.45 -12.32 -1.48
N PHE A 44 -8.51 -11.78 -2.26
CA PHE A 44 -8.47 -10.35 -2.55
C PHE A 44 -9.57 -9.98 -3.56
N PRO A 45 -10.52 -9.09 -3.20
CA PRO A 45 -11.60 -8.69 -4.09
C PRO A 45 -11.09 -7.72 -5.14
N PHE A 46 -10.58 -8.24 -6.25
CA PHE A 46 -10.22 -7.42 -7.41
C PHE A 46 -11.48 -6.79 -8.00
N SER A 47 -11.47 -5.47 -8.15
CA SER A 47 -12.49 -4.73 -8.86
C SER A 47 -12.04 -4.50 -10.29
N VAL A 48 -12.80 -4.99 -11.26
CA VAL A 48 -12.56 -4.73 -12.70
C VAL A 48 -12.71 -3.25 -13.04
N ALA A 49 -13.45 -2.49 -12.21
CA ALA A 49 -13.58 -1.04 -12.36
C ALA A 49 -12.29 -0.28 -12.00
N LEU A 50 -11.39 -0.92 -11.25
CA LEU A 50 -10.03 -0.46 -11.02
C LEU A 50 -9.17 -1.19 -12.05
N GLU A 51 -9.01 -0.59 -13.22
CA GLU A 51 -8.39 -1.19 -14.42
C GLU A 51 -6.98 -1.77 -14.18
N ASP A 52 -6.32 -1.31 -13.12
CA ASP A 52 -4.97 -1.72 -12.73
C ASP A 52 -4.93 -2.40 -11.34
N ILE A 53 -4.02 -3.36 -11.18
CA ILE A 53 -3.73 -4.04 -9.91
C ILE A 53 -3.18 -3.04 -8.87
N HIS A 54 -2.37 -2.06 -9.29
CA HIS A 54 -1.90 -0.98 -8.43
C HIS A 54 -3.07 -0.23 -7.79
N MET A 55 -4.02 0.21 -8.61
CA MET A 55 -5.19 0.96 -8.17
C MET A 55 -6.03 0.15 -7.17
N ASN A 56 -6.14 -1.17 -7.37
CA ASN A 56 -6.81 -2.06 -6.44
C ASN A 56 -6.10 -2.13 -5.08
N ILE A 57 -4.77 -2.29 -5.08
CA ILE A 57 -3.97 -2.36 -3.86
C ILE A 57 -4.01 -1.03 -3.11
N GLU A 58 -3.88 0.08 -3.80
CA GLU A 58 -3.85 1.43 -3.22
C GLU A 58 -5.19 1.84 -2.64
N LYS A 59 -6.28 1.57 -3.37
CA LYS A 59 -7.63 1.75 -2.86
C LYS A 59 -7.85 0.92 -1.60
N ARG A 60 -7.49 -0.37 -1.65
CA ARG A 60 -7.64 -1.25 -0.49
C ARG A 60 -6.79 -0.80 0.69
N LEU A 61 -5.56 -0.35 0.45
CA LEU A 61 -4.70 0.15 1.51
C LEU A 61 -5.31 1.40 2.15
N THR A 62 -5.81 2.34 1.34
CA THR A 62 -6.49 3.55 1.83
C THR A 62 -7.77 3.20 2.60
N ASP A 63 -8.55 2.22 2.15
CA ASP A 63 -9.74 1.75 2.85
C ASP A 63 -9.38 1.08 4.20
N ASP A 64 -8.26 0.37 4.29
CA ASP A 64 -7.82 -0.35 5.49
C ASP A 64 -7.14 0.57 6.54
N ILE A 65 -6.34 1.55 6.12
CA ILE A 65 -5.52 2.39 7.03
C ILE A 65 -5.77 3.90 6.91
N GLY A 66 -6.75 4.33 6.10
CA GLY A 66 -7.14 5.72 5.95
C GLY A 66 -6.08 6.60 5.30
N GLU A 67 -5.92 7.83 5.79
CA GLU A 67 -5.00 8.84 5.22
C GLU A 67 -3.54 8.37 5.13
N ALA A 68 -3.11 7.45 6.01
CA ALA A 68 -1.78 6.86 5.95
C ALA A 68 -1.54 6.13 4.62
N GLY A 69 -2.56 5.46 4.07
CA GLY A 69 -2.50 4.79 2.76
C GLY A 69 -2.31 5.77 1.61
N GLY A 70 -3.00 6.92 1.66
CA GLY A 70 -2.87 7.98 0.66
C GLY A 70 -1.48 8.62 0.62
N ARG A 71 -0.77 8.66 1.75
CA ARG A 71 0.60 9.23 1.83
C ARG A 71 1.64 8.41 1.06
N LEU A 72 1.37 7.14 0.76
CA LEU A 72 2.27 6.29 -0.04
C LEU A 72 2.51 6.84 -1.47
N HIS A 73 1.57 7.62 -2.00
CA HIS A 73 1.68 8.29 -3.31
C HIS A 73 2.56 9.55 -3.28
N THR A 74 3.02 9.98 -2.12
CA THR A 74 3.85 11.18 -2.00
C THR A 74 5.18 10.97 -2.74
N GLY A 75 5.35 11.63 -3.88
CA GLY A 75 6.57 11.52 -4.69
C GLY A 75 6.60 10.35 -5.68
N ARG A 76 5.46 9.67 -5.92
CA ARG A 76 5.33 8.58 -6.90
C ARG A 76 4.09 8.83 -7.78
N SER A 77 4.26 8.74 -9.10
CA SER A 77 3.19 8.80 -10.11
C SER A 77 3.22 7.56 -11.00
#